data_AF-A0A6I9MYP2-F1
#
_entry.id   AF-A0A6I9MYP2-F1
#
_cell.length_a   1.000
_cell.length_b   1.000
_cell.length_c   1.000
_cell.angle_alpha   90.00
_cell.angle_beta   90.00
_cell.angle_gamma   90.00
#
_symmetry.space_group_name_H-M   'P 1'
#
loop_
_entity.id
_entity.type
_entity.pdbx_description
1 polymer ?
#
loop_
_entity_poly.entity_id
_entity_poly.type
_entity_poly.pdbx_seq_one_letter_code
_entity_poly.pdbx_strand_id
1 'polypeptide(L)'
;IYKLHLYHSMEIFPPFRNLTNISYCHSSCLTPLFPPSSPLQQGESWMGGDDEPLTGFTWRGGCERETTGIQIWSEVFVVDKPDGNKVAVLLVDTQGAFDSQSTIKDCATVFALSTMTSSVQVYNLSQNIQEDDLQHLQLFTEYGRLAMEEICLKPFQSLMFLIRDWCYPYEHGYGLEGGNQFLDRRLQVKQNQHEELQNVRKHIHSCFSNIGCFLLPHPGLKVAINPCFDGRLKDIDGDFKMELARLVPLLLAPERLVEKEIGGNKVTCRDLLEYFKAYIKIYQGEELPHPKSMLQATAEANNLTAVAGAKDMYARNMEQVCGGDKPYLAPTDLERFHVDFREHSVRHFRSVKKMGGEEFCQRYQNQLEGELDQTFSNFTKHNDGKNIFYTARTPATLFAVMFVTYLVSGVTGFIGLSTLAALANLAMGVALLSLCAWAYVKYSGEFREVGTLIDLVAETLWEQVLKPLSEHYMEDTVRQTVVNSIKASFTESGSQHTKLKTH
;
A
#
# COMPACT_ATOMS: atom_id res chain seq x y z
N ILE A 1 5.20 -6.23 -0.54
CA ILE A 1 5.53 -4.81 -0.72
C ILE A 1 6.70 -4.76 -1.68
N TYR A 2 6.46 -4.43 -2.95
CA TYR A 2 7.48 -4.40 -3.99
C TYR A 2 7.97 -2.96 -4.20
N LYS A 3 9.28 -2.78 -4.40
CA LYS A 3 9.90 -1.46 -4.59
C LYS A 3 9.78 -1.06 -6.06
N LEU A 4 9.46 0.18 -6.36
CA LEU A 4 9.02 0.55 -7.71
C LEU A 4 10.17 1.01 -8.63
N HIS A 5 10.03 0.78 -9.93
CA HIS A 5 10.80 1.43 -10.99
C HIS A 5 9.82 1.98 -12.01
N LEU A 6 9.94 3.26 -12.40
CA LEU A 6 9.21 3.80 -13.55
C LEU A 6 10.20 4.17 -14.64
N TYR A 7 10.03 3.51 -15.79
CA TYR A 7 10.64 3.90 -17.05
C TYR A 7 9.66 4.78 -17.83
N HIS A 8 10.14 5.91 -18.34
CA HIS A 8 9.31 6.91 -19.02
C HIS A 8 9.94 7.39 -20.32
N SER A 9 9.17 7.52 -21.40
CA SER A 9 9.62 8.16 -22.66
C SER A 9 8.65 9.24 -23.14
N MET A 10 9.19 10.33 -23.69
CA MET A 10 8.41 11.49 -24.16
C MET A 10 8.56 11.73 -25.66
N GLU A 11 7.44 12.00 -26.33
CA GLU A 11 7.31 12.27 -27.77
C GLU A 11 7.86 11.21 -28.74
N ILE A 12 6.95 10.68 -29.56
CA ILE A 12 7.27 9.60 -30.47
C ILE A 12 6.54 9.76 -31.82
N PHE A 13 7.30 10.14 -32.85
CA PHE A 13 6.85 10.20 -34.26
C PHE A 13 6.82 8.78 -34.90
N PRO A 14 6.14 8.55 -36.04
CA PRO A 14 5.84 7.20 -36.54
C PRO A 14 6.98 6.19 -36.73
N PRO A 15 8.13 6.50 -37.38
CA PRO A 15 9.27 5.58 -37.45
C PRO A 15 9.84 5.26 -36.06
N PHE A 16 9.32 5.91 -35.02
CA PHE A 16 9.86 5.91 -33.69
C PHE A 16 8.96 5.41 -32.57
N ARG A 17 7.74 4.91 -32.86
CA ARG A 17 7.15 3.89 -31.97
C ARG A 17 8.06 2.65 -31.84
N ASN A 18 9.06 2.54 -32.72
CA ASN A 18 10.30 1.79 -32.54
C ASN A 18 11.22 2.21 -31.35
N LEU A 19 10.81 3.10 -30.43
CA LEU A 19 11.46 3.31 -29.12
C LEU A 19 10.52 3.33 -27.93
N THR A 20 9.21 3.41 -28.17
CA THR A 20 8.26 2.57 -27.43
C THR A 20 8.43 1.07 -27.76
N ASN A 21 9.55 0.64 -28.39
CA ASN A 21 9.99 -0.75 -28.58
C ASN A 21 10.36 -1.52 -27.29
N ILE A 22 9.91 -1.05 -26.14
CA ILE A 22 9.49 -2.00 -25.10
C ILE A 22 8.20 -2.75 -25.53
N SER A 23 7.55 -2.33 -26.63
CA SER A 23 6.50 -3.04 -27.36
C SER A 23 7.03 -4.21 -28.19
N TYR A 24 8.27 -4.16 -28.71
CA TYR A 24 8.90 -5.39 -29.25
C TYR A 24 9.01 -6.45 -28.15
N CYS A 25 9.04 -6.02 -26.89
CA CYS A 25 9.23 -6.85 -25.72
C CYS A 25 8.01 -7.65 -25.27
N HIS A 26 6.87 -7.58 -25.98
CA HIS A 26 5.60 -8.11 -25.47
C HIS A 26 5.28 -9.60 -25.73
N SER A 27 6.26 -10.39 -26.18
CA SER A 27 6.26 -11.85 -26.05
C SER A 27 7.67 -12.43 -26.01
N SER A 28 8.64 -11.78 -26.69
CA SER A 28 9.96 -12.35 -26.94
C SER A 28 11.12 -11.65 -26.21
N CYS A 29 11.00 -10.37 -25.79
CA CYS A 29 12.11 -9.69 -25.10
C CYS A 29 12.00 -9.58 -23.57
N LEU A 30 10.81 -9.31 -23.01
CA LEU A 30 10.68 -9.23 -21.53
C LEU A 30 10.68 -10.63 -20.91
N THR A 31 10.20 -11.65 -21.63
CA THR A 31 10.18 -13.04 -21.15
C THR A 31 11.60 -13.57 -20.86
N PRO A 32 12.62 -13.35 -21.73
CA PRO A 32 14.02 -13.68 -21.40
C PRO A 32 14.67 -12.86 -20.29
N LEU A 33 14.31 -11.58 -20.15
CA LEU A 33 14.90 -10.68 -19.14
C LEU A 33 14.28 -10.87 -17.75
N PHE A 34 12.96 -11.07 -17.68
CA PHE A 34 12.16 -11.25 -16.47
C PHE A 34 11.22 -12.45 -16.66
N PRO A 35 11.71 -13.70 -16.53
CA PRO A 35 10.90 -14.87 -16.76
C PRO A 35 9.68 -14.94 -15.82
N PRO A 36 8.46 -15.20 -16.34
CA PRO A 36 7.42 -15.83 -15.53
C PRO A 36 7.90 -17.22 -15.07
N SER A 37 7.16 -17.91 -14.20
CA SER A 37 7.60 -19.14 -13.51
C SER A 37 7.72 -20.41 -14.37
N SER A 38 8.10 -20.27 -15.64
CA SER A 38 8.40 -21.31 -16.63
C SER A 38 9.82 -21.11 -17.19
N PRO A 39 10.66 -22.17 -17.27
CA PRO A 39 12.05 -22.02 -17.73
C PRO A 39 12.13 -21.68 -19.23
N LEU A 40 12.92 -20.65 -19.54
CA LEU A 40 13.26 -20.24 -20.90
C LEU A 40 14.14 -21.28 -21.59
N GLN A 41 13.98 -21.43 -22.91
CA GLN A 41 14.91 -22.18 -23.74
C GLN A 41 16.13 -21.32 -24.08
N GLN A 42 17.32 -21.90 -23.99
CA GLN A 42 18.57 -21.20 -24.35
C GLN A 42 18.70 -21.11 -25.89
N GLY A 43 18.45 -19.93 -26.46
CA GLY A 43 18.77 -19.68 -27.87
C GLY A 43 18.05 -18.50 -28.54
N GLU A 44 16.92 -18.05 -28.01
CA GLU A 44 16.12 -17.00 -28.67
C GLU A 44 16.70 -15.60 -28.46
N SER A 45 16.80 -14.83 -29.55
CA SER A 45 17.15 -13.41 -29.52
C SER A 45 16.01 -12.65 -28.85
N TRP A 46 16.32 -11.80 -27.86
CA TRP A 46 15.29 -11.03 -27.17
C TRP A 46 14.45 -10.24 -28.18
N MET A 47 15.07 -9.61 -29.18
CA MET A 47 14.41 -8.80 -30.23
C MET A 47 13.39 -9.53 -31.12
N GLY A 48 13.09 -10.82 -30.89
CA GLY A 48 12.10 -11.57 -31.66
C GLY A 48 12.57 -11.96 -33.07
N GLY A 49 11.62 -12.43 -33.88
CA GLY A 49 11.86 -12.90 -35.25
C GLY A 49 11.83 -11.80 -36.31
N ASP A 50 12.65 -11.96 -37.36
CA ASP A 50 12.78 -10.98 -38.45
C ASP A 50 11.47 -10.71 -39.23
N ASP A 51 10.50 -11.61 -39.14
CA ASP A 51 9.20 -11.57 -39.82
C ASP A 51 8.02 -11.18 -38.92
N GLU A 52 8.22 -11.02 -37.60
CA GLU A 52 7.16 -10.77 -36.61
C GLU A 52 6.74 -9.29 -36.59
N PRO A 53 5.43 -8.96 -36.65
CA PRO A 53 4.95 -7.58 -36.59
C PRO A 53 4.94 -7.03 -35.16
N LEU A 54 5.10 -5.71 -35.01
CA LEU A 54 5.23 -5.03 -33.72
C LEU A 54 3.89 -4.72 -33.06
N THR A 55 3.60 -5.35 -31.92
CA THR A 55 2.39 -5.16 -31.11
C THR A 55 2.71 -4.59 -29.73
N GLY A 56 1.88 -3.71 -29.17
CA GLY A 56 2.07 -3.17 -27.82
C GLY A 56 1.21 -1.93 -27.58
N PHE A 57 1.84 -0.81 -27.18
CA PHE A 57 1.19 0.51 -27.25
C PHE A 57 0.74 0.82 -28.70
N THR A 58 -0.34 1.58 -28.90
CA THR A 58 -0.95 1.74 -30.23
C THR A 58 0.01 2.39 -31.23
N TRP A 59 0.17 1.76 -32.39
CA TRP A 59 1.02 2.16 -33.52
C TRP A 59 0.37 3.03 -34.62
N ARG A 60 1.01 4.08 -35.20
CA ARG A 60 0.63 4.58 -36.54
C ARG A 60 1.67 5.45 -37.25
N GLY A 61 1.56 5.47 -38.59
CA GLY A 61 2.03 6.51 -39.52
C GLY A 61 1.20 7.80 -39.46
N GLY A 62 1.76 8.91 -39.94
CA GLY A 62 1.05 10.19 -40.13
C GLY A 62 1.72 11.41 -39.49
N CYS A 63 1.16 12.59 -39.74
CA CYS A 63 1.55 13.87 -39.13
C CYS A 63 0.70 14.26 -37.91
N GLU A 64 -0.38 13.51 -37.64
CA GLU A 64 -1.23 13.69 -36.47
C GLU A 64 -0.79 12.78 -35.31
N ARG A 65 -0.85 13.32 -34.08
CA ARG A 65 -0.65 12.58 -32.82
C ARG A 65 -1.59 11.37 -32.68
N GLU A 66 -1.24 10.47 -31.76
CA GLU A 66 -2.03 9.27 -31.43
C GLU A 66 -2.04 9.03 -29.91
N THR A 67 -0.88 8.93 -29.25
CA THR A 67 -0.82 8.96 -27.77
C THR A 67 -1.30 10.32 -27.26
N THR A 68 -2.24 10.34 -26.32
CA THR A 68 -2.71 11.52 -25.60
C THR A 68 -2.60 11.31 -24.09
N GLY A 69 -2.23 12.35 -23.35
CA GLY A 69 -1.94 12.28 -21.91
C GLY A 69 -0.75 11.37 -21.57
N ILE A 70 -0.92 10.60 -20.50
CA ILE A 70 0.03 9.62 -19.96
C ILE A 70 -0.62 8.23 -20.06
N GLN A 71 0.07 7.25 -20.65
CA GLN A 71 -0.38 5.85 -20.70
C GLN A 71 0.59 4.96 -19.94
N ILE A 72 0.06 4.10 -19.08
CA ILE A 72 0.83 3.14 -18.29
C ILE A 72 0.47 1.74 -18.79
N TRP A 73 1.46 0.85 -18.91
CA TRP A 73 1.20 -0.53 -19.29
C TRP A 73 0.34 -1.26 -18.24
N SER A 74 -0.58 -2.12 -18.68
CA SER A 74 -1.56 -2.78 -17.81
C SER A 74 -0.96 -3.86 -16.91
N GLU A 75 0.16 -4.46 -17.31
CA GLU A 75 0.91 -5.43 -16.54
C GLU A 75 2.11 -4.79 -15.82
N VAL A 76 2.33 -5.18 -14.57
CA VAL A 76 3.45 -4.70 -13.75
C VAL A 76 4.46 -5.83 -13.58
N PHE A 77 5.58 -5.73 -14.28
CA PHE A 77 6.61 -6.77 -14.29
C PHE A 77 7.31 -6.84 -12.93
N VAL A 78 7.43 -8.03 -12.35
CA VAL A 78 8.14 -8.24 -11.06
C VAL A 78 9.50 -8.87 -11.34
N VAL A 79 10.55 -8.18 -10.93
CA VAL A 79 11.95 -8.48 -11.25
C VAL A 79 12.72 -8.82 -9.99
N ASP A 80 13.42 -9.95 -10.00
CA ASP A 80 14.47 -10.27 -9.03
C ASP A 80 15.76 -9.52 -9.40
N LYS A 81 16.16 -8.53 -8.58
CA LYS A 81 17.46 -7.84 -8.73
C LYS A 81 18.61 -8.72 -8.20
N PRO A 82 19.86 -8.50 -8.66
CA PRO A 82 21.04 -9.26 -8.20
C PRO A 82 21.34 -9.19 -6.70
N ASP A 83 20.74 -8.23 -5.98
CA ASP A 83 20.82 -8.08 -4.52
C ASP A 83 19.74 -8.89 -3.76
N GLY A 84 18.95 -9.70 -4.47
CA GLY A 84 17.84 -10.50 -3.92
C GLY A 84 16.56 -9.71 -3.62
N ASN A 85 16.47 -8.43 -4.01
CA ASN A 85 15.24 -7.65 -3.84
C ASN A 85 14.30 -7.79 -5.05
N LYS A 86 13.01 -8.00 -4.77
CA LYS A 86 11.95 -7.90 -5.78
C LYS A 86 11.52 -6.46 -6.03
N VAL A 87 11.67 -6.00 -7.26
CA VAL A 87 11.20 -4.69 -7.73
C VAL A 87 10.06 -4.86 -8.74
N ALA A 88 9.19 -3.86 -8.80
CA ALA A 88 8.06 -3.78 -9.72
C ALA A 88 8.38 -2.71 -10.78
N VAL A 89 8.42 -3.09 -12.05
CA VAL A 89 8.72 -2.19 -13.18
C VAL A 89 7.42 -1.78 -13.87
N LEU A 90 7.19 -0.48 -13.95
CA LEU A 90 6.12 0.12 -14.76
C LEU A 90 6.74 0.81 -15.98
N LEU A 91 6.07 0.63 -17.11
CA LEU A 91 6.39 1.26 -18.39
C LEU A 91 5.37 2.35 -18.65
N VAL A 92 5.84 3.55 -18.97
CA VAL A 92 4.99 4.72 -19.18
C VAL A 92 5.32 5.38 -20.52
N ASP A 93 4.32 5.48 -21.40
CA ASP A 93 4.35 6.25 -22.64
C ASP A 93 3.67 7.61 -22.41
N THR A 94 4.08 8.63 -23.18
CA THR A 94 3.40 9.94 -23.16
C THR A 94 3.17 10.53 -24.53
N GLN A 95 2.11 11.34 -24.57
CA GLN A 95 1.88 12.33 -25.62
C GLN A 95 3.16 13.13 -25.92
N GLY A 96 3.29 13.51 -27.19
CA GLY A 96 4.33 14.41 -27.65
C GLY A 96 4.22 15.83 -27.07
N ALA A 97 5.30 16.59 -27.16
CA ALA A 97 5.31 17.99 -26.80
C ALA A 97 5.14 18.82 -28.08
N PHE A 98 4.45 19.95 -27.99
CA PHE A 98 4.29 20.88 -29.14
C PHE A 98 3.54 20.28 -30.35
N ASP A 99 2.65 19.31 -30.11
CA ASP A 99 1.64 18.94 -31.10
C ASP A 99 0.69 20.12 -31.40
N SER A 100 0.05 20.11 -32.57
CA SER A 100 -0.76 21.23 -33.07
C SER A 100 -2.11 21.45 -32.38
N GLN A 101 -2.44 20.66 -31.35
CA GLN A 101 -3.73 20.68 -30.66
C GLN A 101 -3.63 20.86 -29.14
N SER A 102 -2.45 20.69 -28.54
CA SER A 102 -2.20 20.90 -27.12
C SER A 102 -1.41 22.18 -26.85
N THR A 103 -1.69 22.82 -25.73
CA THR A 103 -0.99 24.03 -25.30
C THR A 103 0.41 23.70 -24.74
N ILE A 104 1.28 24.70 -24.70
CA ILE A 104 2.59 24.61 -24.02
C ILE A 104 2.41 24.18 -22.55
N LYS A 105 1.32 24.62 -21.89
CA LYS A 105 0.96 24.19 -20.53
C LYS A 105 0.67 22.70 -20.46
N ASP A 106 -0.10 22.14 -21.38
CA ASP A 106 -0.44 20.71 -21.38
C ASP A 106 0.82 19.86 -21.56
N CYS A 107 1.68 20.25 -22.51
CA CYS A 107 2.96 19.60 -22.76
C CYS A 107 3.87 19.65 -21.52
N ALA A 108 4.02 20.82 -20.91
CA ALA A 108 4.79 21.01 -19.68
C ALA A 108 4.19 20.27 -18.47
N THR A 109 2.86 20.11 -18.42
CA THR A 109 2.16 19.33 -17.38
C THR A 109 2.44 17.84 -17.51
N VAL A 110 2.36 17.29 -18.73
CA VAL A 110 2.70 15.89 -19.01
C VAL A 110 4.19 15.63 -18.75
N PHE A 111 5.08 16.56 -19.10
CA PHE A 111 6.52 16.50 -18.80
C PHE A 111 6.80 16.55 -17.29
N ALA A 112 6.08 17.39 -16.55
CA ALA A 112 6.23 17.50 -15.10
C ALA A 112 5.80 16.22 -14.39
N LEU A 113 4.58 15.75 -14.68
CA LEU A 113 4.00 14.57 -14.05
C LEU A 113 4.84 13.31 -14.33
N SER A 114 5.35 13.16 -15.55
CA SER A 114 6.29 12.09 -15.89
C SER A 114 7.60 12.20 -15.11
N THR A 115 8.30 13.33 -15.19
CA THR A 115 9.62 13.53 -14.55
C THR A 115 9.56 13.41 -13.02
N MET A 116 8.47 13.87 -12.39
CA MET A 116 8.28 13.72 -10.94
C MET A 116 8.00 12.27 -10.52
N THR A 117 7.35 11.46 -11.36
CA THR A 117 6.97 10.07 -11.02
C THR A 117 7.99 9.04 -11.50
N SER A 118 8.75 9.30 -12.57
CA SER A 118 9.74 8.39 -13.13
C SER A 118 11.02 8.27 -12.29
N SER A 119 11.68 7.10 -12.34
CA SER A 119 13.04 6.92 -11.82
C SER A 119 14.09 7.04 -12.93
N VAL A 120 13.69 6.67 -14.16
CA VAL A 120 14.44 6.93 -15.40
C VAL A 120 13.53 7.70 -16.37
N GLN A 121 13.81 8.98 -16.56
CA GLN A 121 13.19 9.82 -17.58
C GLN A 121 14.02 9.74 -18.86
N VAL A 122 13.41 9.31 -19.96
CA VAL A 122 14.04 9.31 -21.29
C VAL A 122 13.45 10.45 -22.11
N TYR A 123 14.30 11.45 -22.38
CA TYR A 123 13.94 12.60 -23.21
C TYR A 123 14.40 12.32 -24.64
N ASN A 124 13.46 11.85 -25.45
CA ASN A 124 13.68 11.47 -26.85
C ASN A 124 13.62 12.74 -27.73
N LEU A 125 14.68 13.01 -28.49
CA LEU A 125 14.89 14.27 -29.23
C LEU A 125 15.32 14.04 -30.68
N SER A 126 14.75 14.80 -31.61
CA SER A 126 15.03 14.65 -33.05
C SER A 126 16.34 15.32 -33.47
N GLN A 127 17.26 14.54 -34.04
CA GLN A 127 18.53 14.91 -34.70
C GLN A 127 19.61 15.57 -33.83
N ASN A 128 19.24 16.34 -32.81
CA ASN A 128 20.15 17.21 -32.07
C ASN A 128 19.59 17.54 -30.68
N ILE A 129 20.36 18.26 -29.86
CA ILE A 129 19.84 19.01 -28.70
C ILE A 129 19.87 20.49 -29.06
N GLN A 130 18.72 21.15 -29.01
CA GLN A 130 18.54 22.58 -29.26
C GLN A 130 18.47 23.35 -27.93
N GLU A 131 18.45 24.69 -27.95
CA GLU A 131 18.42 25.47 -26.71
C GLU A 131 17.00 25.55 -26.13
N ASP A 132 15.96 25.46 -26.96
CA ASP A 132 14.55 25.34 -26.57
C ASP A 132 14.27 24.01 -25.85
N ASP A 133 14.84 22.89 -26.29
CA ASP A 133 14.82 21.61 -25.54
C ASP A 133 15.31 21.78 -24.09
N LEU A 134 16.36 22.60 -23.91
CA LEU A 134 16.91 22.89 -22.58
C LEU A 134 16.05 23.90 -21.82
N GLN A 135 15.40 24.86 -22.48
CA GLN A 135 14.43 25.77 -21.86
C GLN A 135 13.18 25.05 -21.36
N HIS A 136 12.71 23.98 -22.03
CA HIS A 136 11.61 23.16 -21.54
C HIS A 136 11.96 22.44 -20.21
N LEU A 137 13.24 22.14 -19.98
CA LEU A 137 13.72 21.62 -18.69
C LEU A 137 13.75 22.69 -17.58
N GLN A 138 13.67 23.99 -17.91
CA GLN A 138 13.78 25.09 -16.94
C GLN A 138 12.67 25.09 -15.89
N LEU A 139 11.45 24.61 -16.21
CA LEU A 139 10.37 24.50 -15.22
C LEU A 139 10.77 23.61 -14.02
N PHE A 140 11.57 22.58 -14.29
CA PHE A 140 12.07 21.64 -13.28
C PHE A 140 13.30 22.17 -12.54
N THR A 141 14.01 23.15 -13.12
CA THR A 141 15.17 23.77 -12.48
C THR A 141 14.80 24.58 -11.24
N GLU A 142 13.70 25.35 -11.28
CA GLU A 142 13.25 26.12 -10.11
C GLU A 142 12.61 25.23 -9.03
N TYR A 143 11.88 24.18 -9.44
CA TYR A 143 11.41 23.16 -8.50
C TYR A 143 12.57 22.44 -7.80
N GLY A 144 13.58 22.02 -8.57
CA GLY A 144 14.73 21.34 -8.01
C GLY A 144 15.62 22.21 -7.14
N ARG A 145 15.74 23.50 -7.45
CA ARG A 145 16.39 24.48 -6.58
C ARG A 145 15.72 24.54 -5.20
N LEU A 146 14.39 24.68 -5.15
CA LEU A 146 13.65 24.68 -3.87
C LEU A 146 13.75 23.33 -3.13
N ALA A 147 13.71 22.20 -3.86
CA ALA A 147 13.87 20.88 -3.25
C ALA A 147 15.26 20.70 -2.63
N MET A 148 16.31 21.24 -3.25
CA MET A 148 17.66 21.25 -2.68
C MET A 148 17.78 22.20 -1.48
N GLU A 149 17.08 23.34 -1.48
CA GLU A 149 17.05 24.30 -0.36
C GLU A 149 16.40 23.73 0.91
N GLU A 150 15.34 22.92 0.81
CA GLU A 150 14.69 22.30 1.97
C GLU A 150 15.26 20.94 2.38
N ILE A 151 15.72 20.11 1.43
CA ILE A 151 15.97 18.68 1.65
C ILE A 151 17.46 18.32 1.51
N CYS A 152 18.29 19.23 0.96
CA CYS A 152 19.71 19.00 0.65
C CYS A 152 19.98 17.77 -0.25
N LEU A 153 18.96 17.29 -0.97
CA LEU A 153 19.02 16.18 -1.91
C LEU A 153 18.53 16.63 -3.29
N LYS A 154 18.98 15.92 -4.33
CA LYS A 154 18.49 16.13 -5.69
C LYS A 154 17.04 15.60 -5.82
N PRO A 155 16.12 16.33 -6.48
CA PRO A 155 14.73 15.91 -6.65
C PRO A 155 14.55 14.70 -7.58
N PHE A 156 15.43 14.52 -8.57
CA PHE A 156 15.27 13.54 -9.64
C PHE A 156 16.47 12.60 -9.75
N GLN A 157 16.21 11.41 -10.30
CA GLN A 157 17.18 10.32 -10.34
C GLN A 157 17.94 10.30 -11.66
N SER A 158 17.46 9.61 -12.70
CA SER A 158 18.18 9.52 -13.98
C SER A 158 17.45 10.24 -15.11
N LEU A 159 18.17 11.10 -15.84
CA LEU A 159 17.75 11.64 -17.14
C LEU A 159 18.61 11.01 -18.25
N MET A 160 17.98 10.49 -19.29
CA MET A 160 18.66 10.01 -20.50
C MET A 160 18.18 10.82 -21.69
N PHE A 161 19.07 11.64 -22.27
CA PHE A 161 18.84 12.23 -23.59
C PHE A 161 18.98 11.14 -24.65
N LEU A 162 17.97 10.97 -25.51
CA LEU A 162 17.95 9.92 -26.51
C LEU A 162 17.81 10.55 -27.89
N ILE A 163 18.95 10.79 -28.53
CA ILE A 163 19.04 11.58 -29.76
C ILE A 163 18.79 10.68 -30.96
N ARG A 164 17.90 11.13 -31.83
CA ARG A 164 17.27 10.33 -32.88
C ARG A 164 17.75 10.74 -34.25
N ASP A 165 17.85 9.79 -35.17
CA ASP A 165 18.26 10.07 -36.54
C ASP A 165 19.63 10.80 -36.58
N TRP A 166 20.57 10.37 -35.74
CA TRP A 166 21.85 11.05 -35.56
C TRP A 166 22.70 10.99 -36.84
N CYS A 167 22.83 12.11 -37.55
CA CYS A 167 23.50 12.18 -38.84
C CYS A 167 25.04 12.29 -38.77
N TYR A 168 25.64 12.38 -37.59
CA TYR A 168 27.05 12.78 -37.42
C TYR A 168 27.93 11.73 -36.68
N PRO A 169 27.87 10.42 -37.03
CA PRO A 169 28.65 9.37 -36.34
C PRO A 169 30.16 9.55 -36.44
N TYR A 170 30.62 10.38 -37.39
CA TYR A 170 32.03 10.71 -37.59
C TYR A 170 32.55 11.83 -36.66
N GLU A 171 31.67 12.60 -36.00
CA GLU A 171 32.06 13.54 -34.93
C GLU A 171 31.87 12.93 -33.54
N HIS A 172 30.75 12.21 -33.37
CA HIS A 172 30.41 11.47 -32.16
C HIS A 172 29.75 10.16 -32.58
N GLY A 173 30.43 9.03 -32.32
CA GLY A 173 29.93 7.70 -32.67
C GLY A 173 28.61 7.36 -31.97
N TYR A 174 27.87 6.41 -32.54
CA TYR A 174 26.60 5.96 -31.97
C TYR A 174 26.77 5.34 -30.57
N GLY A 175 25.66 5.27 -29.84
CA GLY A 175 25.59 4.71 -28.51
C GLY A 175 25.82 5.72 -27.38
N LEU A 176 26.08 5.18 -26.19
CA LEU A 176 26.22 5.94 -24.94
C LEU A 176 27.52 6.75 -24.85
N GLU A 177 28.63 6.24 -25.40
CA GLU A 177 29.93 6.88 -25.23
C GLU A 177 30.04 8.19 -26.04
N GLY A 178 29.73 8.13 -27.34
CA GLY A 178 29.67 9.34 -28.17
C GLY A 178 28.57 10.31 -27.73
N GLY A 179 27.44 9.78 -27.24
CA GLY A 179 26.35 10.58 -26.68
C GLY A 179 26.73 11.38 -25.45
N ASN A 180 27.40 10.76 -24.46
CA ASN A 180 27.91 11.48 -23.30
C ASN A 180 28.93 12.55 -23.72
N GLN A 181 29.89 12.23 -24.61
CA GLN A 181 30.85 13.21 -25.13
C GLN A 181 30.17 14.39 -25.88
N PHE A 182 29.05 14.15 -26.55
CA PHE A 182 28.25 15.17 -27.20
C PHE A 182 27.46 16.03 -26.19
N LEU A 183 26.86 15.39 -25.19
CA LEU A 183 26.11 16.05 -24.12
C LEU A 183 27.00 16.96 -23.28
N ASP A 184 28.21 16.51 -22.91
CA ASP A 184 29.19 17.32 -22.17
C ASP A 184 29.50 18.63 -22.92
N ARG A 185 29.65 18.57 -24.25
CA ARG A 185 29.87 19.76 -25.11
C ARG A 185 28.65 20.68 -25.18
N ARG A 186 27.43 20.13 -25.08
CA ARG A 186 26.15 20.88 -25.10
C ARG A 186 25.83 21.53 -23.76
N LEU A 187 26.02 20.82 -22.65
CA LEU A 187 25.75 21.30 -21.29
C LEU A 187 26.90 22.15 -20.70
N GLN A 188 28.07 22.18 -21.32
CA GLN A 188 29.18 23.05 -20.90
C GLN A 188 28.74 24.51 -20.77
N VAL A 189 28.80 25.03 -19.54
CA VAL A 189 28.59 26.44 -19.21
C VAL A 189 29.76 27.26 -19.72
N LYS A 190 29.49 28.29 -20.53
CA LYS A 190 30.49 29.17 -21.14
C LYS A 190 30.15 30.62 -20.82
N GLN A 191 31.15 31.42 -20.46
CA GLN A 191 30.95 32.81 -20.01
C GLN A 191 30.33 33.74 -21.07
N ASN A 192 30.33 33.34 -22.35
CA ASN A 192 29.71 34.07 -23.45
C ASN A 192 28.26 33.64 -23.77
N GLN A 193 27.68 32.68 -23.03
CA GLN A 193 26.25 32.35 -23.10
C GLN A 193 25.41 33.38 -22.34
N HIS A 194 24.17 33.61 -22.78
CA HIS A 194 23.20 34.40 -22.01
C HIS A 194 22.99 33.81 -20.60
N GLU A 195 22.69 34.65 -19.62
CA GLU A 195 22.67 34.21 -18.21
C GLU A 195 21.66 33.08 -17.97
N GLU A 196 20.48 33.19 -18.58
CA GLU A 196 19.44 32.14 -18.59
C GLU A 196 19.99 30.80 -19.08
N LEU A 197 20.70 30.79 -20.21
CA LEU A 197 21.27 29.58 -20.81
C LEU A 197 22.40 28.97 -19.97
N GLN A 198 23.12 29.79 -19.19
CA GLN A 198 24.05 29.31 -18.18
C GLN A 198 23.30 28.73 -16.97
N ASN A 199 22.23 29.37 -16.52
CA ASN A 199 21.47 28.99 -15.33
C ASN A 199 20.68 27.68 -15.56
N VAL A 200 20.05 27.51 -16.72
CA VAL A 200 19.44 26.24 -17.15
C VAL A 200 20.44 25.09 -17.05
N ARG A 201 21.65 25.25 -17.63
CA ARG A 201 22.72 24.24 -17.59
C ARG A 201 23.19 23.91 -16.16
N LYS A 202 23.46 24.93 -15.33
CA LYS A 202 23.84 24.76 -13.91
C LYS A 202 22.80 23.94 -13.15
N HIS A 203 21.52 24.28 -13.31
CA HIS A 203 20.44 23.62 -12.59
C HIS A 203 20.08 22.23 -13.13
N ILE A 204 20.23 21.95 -14.43
CA ILE A 204 20.06 20.57 -14.95
C ILE A 204 20.99 19.61 -14.19
N HIS A 205 22.26 19.99 -14.01
CA HIS A 205 23.23 19.23 -13.21
C HIS A 205 22.92 19.22 -11.70
N SER A 206 22.14 20.16 -11.17
CA SER A 206 21.71 20.15 -9.76
C SER A 206 20.46 19.28 -9.55
N CYS A 207 19.54 19.23 -10.52
CA CYS A 207 18.24 18.57 -10.36
C CYS A 207 18.29 17.04 -10.54
N PHE A 208 19.12 16.53 -11.47
CA PHE A 208 19.19 15.10 -11.76
C PHE A 208 20.45 14.46 -11.15
N SER A 209 20.28 13.29 -10.55
CA SER A 209 21.36 12.54 -9.89
C SER A 209 22.32 11.89 -10.87
N ASN A 210 21.78 11.37 -11.98
CA ASN A 210 22.52 10.86 -13.13
C ASN A 210 21.97 11.52 -14.40
N ILE A 211 22.86 11.84 -15.35
CA ILE A 211 22.50 12.37 -16.66
C ILE A 211 23.36 11.65 -17.69
N GLY A 212 22.73 11.03 -18.68
CA GLY A 212 23.40 10.39 -19.81
C GLY A 212 22.80 10.83 -21.14
N CYS A 213 23.49 10.50 -22.22
CA CYS A 213 23.01 10.71 -23.58
C CYS A 213 23.37 9.51 -24.47
N PHE A 214 22.44 9.09 -25.32
CA PHE A 214 22.62 8.00 -26.27
C PHE A 214 22.28 8.48 -27.69
N LEU A 215 23.19 8.29 -28.63
CA LEU A 215 23.01 8.67 -30.04
C LEU A 215 22.56 7.45 -30.84
N LEU A 216 21.39 7.52 -31.46
CA LEU A 216 20.78 6.41 -32.18
C LEU A 216 20.63 6.76 -33.68
N PRO A 217 21.06 5.88 -34.60
CA PRO A 217 20.97 6.14 -36.04
C PRO A 217 19.52 6.23 -36.53
N HIS A 218 19.35 6.67 -37.77
CA HIS A 218 18.06 6.64 -38.46
C HIS A 218 17.64 5.19 -38.76
N PRO A 219 16.39 4.76 -38.47
CA PRO A 219 15.97 3.36 -38.52
C PRO A 219 15.79 2.79 -39.94
N GLY A 220 15.91 3.64 -40.97
CA GLY A 220 15.85 3.27 -42.39
C GLY A 220 14.66 3.92 -43.12
N LEU A 221 14.84 4.26 -44.40
CA LEU A 221 13.80 4.98 -45.17
C LEU A 221 12.49 4.20 -45.32
N LYS A 222 12.55 2.86 -45.30
CA LYS A 222 11.36 1.99 -45.22
C LYS A 222 10.50 2.33 -44.01
N VAL A 223 11.14 2.41 -42.83
CA VAL A 223 10.50 2.66 -41.53
C VAL A 223 9.91 4.07 -41.45
N ALA A 224 10.55 5.06 -42.09
CA ALA A 224 10.12 6.46 -42.07
C ALA A 224 9.01 6.81 -43.09
N ILE A 225 8.94 6.12 -44.24
CA ILE A 225 8.13 6.56 -45.39
C ILE A 225 7.02 5.56 -45.77
N ASN A 226 7.15 4.27 -45.45
CA ASN A 226 6.15 3.27 -45.83
C ASN A 226 4.90 3.31 -44.92
N PRO A 227 3.71 3.69 -45.41
CA PRO A 227 2.48 3.69 -44.60
C PRO A 227 1.99 2.28 -44.22
N CYS A 228 2.53 1.23 -44.87
CA CYS A 228 2.22 -0.16 -44.60
C CYS A 228 3.35 -0.88 -43.83
N PHE A 229 4.27 -0.15 -43.19
CA PHE A 229 5.26 -0.74 -42.29
C PHE A 229 4.58 -1.23 -41.01
N ASP A 230 4.80 -2.50 -40.65
CA ASP A 230 4.18 -3.19 -39.52
C ASP A 230 5.19 -3.64 -38.44
N GLY A 231 6.41 -3.09 -38.45
CA GLY A 231 7.37 -3.20 -37.35
C GLY A 231 8.48 -4.23 -37.52
N ARG A 232 8.39 -5.12 -38.50
CA ARG A 232 9.30 -6.27 -38.67
C ARG A 232 10.78 -5.88 -38.78
N LEU A 233 11.65 -6.51 -37.98
CA LEU A 233 13.09 -6.23 -37.96
C LEU A 233 13.75 -6.29 -39.36
N LYS A 234 13.32 -7.16 -40.27
CA LYS A 234 13.93 -7.29 -41.62
C LYS A 234 13.86 -6.01 -42.47
N ASP A 235 12.92 -5.12 -42.17
CA ASP A 235 12.71 -3.85 -42.86
C ASP A 235 13.33 -2.64 -42.13
N ILE A 236 14.00 -2.90 -40.99
CA ILE A 236 14.74 -1.95 -40.16
C ILE A 236 16.26 -2.08 -40.40
N ASP A 237 16.97 -0.95 -40.38
CA ASP A 237 18.42 -0.88 -40.63
C ASP A 237 19.27 -1.71 -39.64
N GLY A 238 20.44 -2.18 -40.10
CA GLY A 238 21.36 -3.03 -39.33
C GLY A 238 22.06 -2.28 -38.20
N ASP A 239 22.58 -1.07 -38.46
CA ASP A 239 23.25 -0.26 -37.44
C ASP A 239 22.25 0.15 -36.35
N PHE A 240 21.00 0.42 -36.76
CA PHE A 240 19.91 0.69 -35.84
C PHE A 240 19.60 -0.51 -34.92
N LYS A 241 19.48 -1.71 -35.48
CA LYS A 241 19.24 -2.93 -34.66
C LYS A 241 20.41 -3.20 -33.71
N MET A 242 21.66 -2.95 -34.13
CA MET A 242 22.84 -3.09 -33.26
C MET A 242 22.81 -2.13 -32.06
N GLU A 243 22.43 -0.87 -32.26
CA GLU A 243 22.39 0.10 -31.16
C GLU A 243 21.13 -0.04 -30.29
N LEU A 244 19.99 -0.41 -30.85
CA LEU A 244 18.80 -0.79 -30.07
C LEU A 244 19.10 -1.99 -29.17
N ALA A 245 19.88 -2.97 -29.66
CA ALA A 245 20.34 -4.13 -28.90
C ALA A 245 21.22 -3.75 -27.69
N ARG A 246 21.88 -2.58 -27.72
CA ARG A 246 22.70 -2.03 -26.62
C ARG A 246 21.88 -1.14 -25.67
N LEU A 247 20.94 -0.38 -26.23
CA LEU A 247 20.13 0.62 -25.52
C LEU A 247 19.13 0.01 -24.54
N VAL A 248 18.40 -1.05 -24.94
CA VAL A 248 17.37 -1.64 -24.06
C VAL A 248 17.99 -2.30 -22.81
N PRO A 249 19.07 -3.11 -22.89
CA PRO A 249 19.76 -3.61 -21.69
C PRO A 249 20.42 -2.50 -20.84
N LEU A 250 20.89 -1.40 -21.47
CA LEU A 250 21.38 -0.24 -20.73
C LEU A 250 20.31 0.36 -19.79
N LEU A 251 19.03 0.33 -20.20
CA LEU A 251 17.92 0.95 -19.50
C LEU A 251 17.13 -0.01 -18.60
N LEU A 252 17.03 -1.30 -18.97
CA LEU A 252 16.12 -2.26 -18.32
C LEU A 252 16.80 -3.50 -17.70
N ALA A 253 18.11 -3.72 -17.85
CA ALA A 253 18.75 -4.90 -17.26
C ALA A 253 18.61 -4.92 -15.72
N PRO A 254 18.42 -6.10 -15.06
CA PRO A 254 18.17 -6.19 -13.61
C PRO A 254 19.18 -5.45 -12.73
N GLU A 255 20.45 -5.42 -13.16
CA GLU A 255 21.58 -4.76 -12.49
C GLU A 255 21.43 -3.23 -12.48
N ARG A 256 20.74 -2.67 -13.48
CA ARG A 256 20.65 -1.23 -13.78
C ARG A 256 19.33 -0.60 -13.34
N LEU A 257 18.35 -1.40 -12.91
CA LEU A 257 17.05 -0.91 -12.44
C LEU A 257 17.18 0.01 -11.22
N VAL A 258 16.95 1.31 -11.44
CA VAL A 258 16.90 2.37 -10.42
C VAL A 258 15.52 2.38 -9.75
N GLU A 259 15.46 1.94 -8.48
CA GLU A 259 14.24 2.05 -7.68
C GLU A 259 13.86 3.53 -7.48
N LYS A 260 12.59 3.88 -7.64
CA LYS A 260 12.09 5.25 -7.49
C LYS A 260 12.29 5.74 -6.06
N GLU A 261 12.94 6.89 -5.92
CA GLU A 261 13.13 7.58 -4.64
C GLU A 261 12.53 8.98 -4.64
N ILE A 262 11.92 9.36 -3.52
CA ILE A 262 11.41 10.72 -3.24
C ILE A 262 11.81 11.06 -1.80
N GLY A 263 12.54 12.19 -1.63
CA GLY A 263 13.09 12.59 -0.32
C GLY A 263 14.12 11.62 0.27
N GLY A 264 14.76 10.79 -0.56
CA GLY A 264 15.68 9.74 -0.11
C GLY A 264 15.00 8.56 0.58
N ASN A 265 13.70 8.33 0.32
CA ASN A 265 12.99 7.08 0.64
C ASN A 265 12.61 6.37 -0.67
N LYS A 266 12.68 5.03 -0.68
CA LYS A 266 12.20 4.22 -1.81
C LYS A 266 10.67 4.16 -1.83
N VAL A 267 10.10 4.34 -3.02
CA VAL A 267 8.65 4.43 -3.29
C VAL A 267 8.13 3.06 -3.74
N THR A 268 6.95 2.67 -3.29
CA THR A 268 6.25 1.44 -3.71
C THR A 268 5.09 1.75 -4.66
N CYS A 269 4.49 0.71 -5.27
CA CYS A 269 3.36 0.88 -6.21
C CYS A 269 2.18 1.67 -5.61
N ARG A 270 1.92 1.49 -4.30
CA ARG A 270 0.84 2.18 -3.59
C ARG A 270 1.19 3.65 -3.38
N ASP A 271 2.40 3.93 -2.93
CA ASP A 271 2.86 5.26 -2.58
C ASP A 271 2.86 6.17 -3.81
N LEU A 272 3.31 5.65 -4.97
CA LEU A 272 3.28 6.37 -6.23
C LEU A 272 1.87 6.80 -6.65
N LEU A 273 0.84 6.01 -6.34
CA LEU A 273 -0.55 6.39 -6.62
C LEU A 273 -0.97 7.64 -5.83
N GLU A 274 -0.54 7.77 -4.57
CA GLU A 274 -0.80 8.97 -3.77
C GLU A 274 0.03 10.16 -4.26
N TYR A 275 1.28 9.96 -4.70
CA TYR A 275 2.04 11.01 -5.40
C TYR A 275 1.36 11.47 -6.70
N PHE A 276 0.87 10.55 -7.55
CA PHE A 276 0.13 10.88 -8.77
C PHE A 276 -1.13 11.70 -8.47
N LYS A 277 -1.93 11.28 -7.47
CA LYS A 277 -3.13 12.01 -7.01
C LYS A 277 -2.79 13.40 -6.48
N ALA A 278 -1.72 13.51 -5.70
CA ALA A 278 -1.26 14.79 -5.17
C ALA A 278 -0.83 15.73 -6.30
N TYR A 279 0.03 15.26 -7.22
CA TYR A 279 0.53 16.07 -8.33
C TYR A 279 -0.56 16.51 -9.30
N ILE A 280 -1.46 15.62 -9.74
CA ILE A 280 -2.51 16.00 -10.71
C ILE A 280 -3.44 17.09 -10.14
N LYS A 281 -3.71 17.08 -8.83
CA LYS A 281 -4.51 18.09 -8.14
C LYS A 281 -3.89 19.50 -8.19
N ILE A 282 -2.56 19.60 -8.26
CA ILE A 282 -1.85 20.89 -8.39
C ILE A 282 -1.96 21.43 -9.83
N TYR A 283 -1.86 20.53 -10.81
CA TYR A 283 -1.90 20.85 -12.24
C TYR A 283 -3.31 21.05 -12.80
N GLN A 284 -4.35 20.81 -12.00
CA GLN A 284 -5.75 21.09 -12.34
C GLN A 284 -6.12 22.59 -12.35
N GLY A 285 -5.27 23.47 -11.81
CA GLY A 285 -5.47 24.93 -11.87
C GLY A 285 -5.35 25.50 -13.29
N GLU A 286 -5.78 26.74 -13.52
CA GLU A 286 -5.72 27.38 -14.85
C GLU A 286 -4.27 27.73 -15.27
N GLU A 287 -3.42 28.11 -14.32
CA GLU A 287 -2.00 28.44 -14.53
C GLU A 287 -1.06 27.22 -14.33
N LEU A 288 0.21 27.34 -14.72
CA LEU A 288 1.24 26.39 -14.28
C LEU A 288 1.52 26.60 -12.79
N PRO A 289 1.60 25.53 -11.97
CA PRO A 289 1.70 25.68 -10.52
C PRO A 289 3.05 26.23 -10.09
N HIS A 290 3.04 27.19 -9.16
CA HIS A 290 4.26 27.75 -8.61
C HIS A 290 5.13 26.67 -7.92
N PRO A 291 6.46 26.63 -8.12
CA PRO A 291 7.32 25.55 -7.62
C PRO A 291 7.23 25.23 -6.12
N LYS A 292 6.92 26.23 -5.27
CA LYS A 292 6.65 26.01 -3.84
C LYS A 292 5.43 25.10 -3.60
N SER A 293 4.37 25.23 -4.40
CA SER A 293 3.15 24.42 -4.29
C SER A 293 3.41 22.96 -4.68
N MET A 294 4.27 22.73 -5.68
CA MET A 294 4.75 21.38 -6.04
C MET A 294 5.51 20.72 -4.89
N LEU A 295 6.40 21.46 -4.23
CA LEU A 295 7.18 20.96 -3.10
C LEU A 295 6.30 20.66 -1.88
N GLN A 296 5.40 21.59 -1.52
CA GLN A 296 4.44 21.37 -0.43
C GLN A 296 3.61 20.10 -0.67
N ALA A 297 3.06 19.90 -1.87
CA ALA A 297 2.28 18.69 -2.17
C ALA A 297 3.14 17.41 -2.16
N THR A 298 4.42 17.49 -2.52
CA THR A 298 5.37 16.36 -2.34
C THR A 298 5.54 16.02 -0.86
N ALA A 299 5.59 17.02 0.02
CA ALA A 299 5.63 16.85 1.46
C ALA A 299 4.31 16.30 2.02
N GLU A 300 3.16 16.80 1.57
CA GLU A 300 1.82 16.27 1.93
C GLU A 300 1.69 14.78 1.57
N ALA A 301 1.98 14.42 0.32
CA ALA A 301 1.92 13.04 -0.16
C ALA A 301 2.89 12.10 0.58
N ASN A 302 4.11 12.57 0.86
CA ASN A 302 5.10 11.81 1.60
C ASN A 302 4.67 11.57 3.07
N ASN A 303 4.13 12.59 3.74
CA ASN A 303 3.62 12.44 5.11
C ASN A 303 2.38 11.52 5.15
N LEU A 304 1.42 11.69 4.23
CA LEU A 304 0.24 10.82 4.12
C LEU A 304 0.62 9.35 3.86
N THR A 305 1.62 9.11 3.01
CA THR A 305 2.19 7.77 2.78
C THR A 305 2.75 7.16 4.07
N ALA A 306 3.49 7.94 4.85
CA ALA A 306 4.03 7.48 6.14
C ALA A 306 2.93 7.21 7.18
N VAL A 307 1.86 8.01 7.22
CA VAL A 307 0.67 7.76 8.06
C VAL A 307 0.01 6.43 7.68
N ALA A 308 -0.22 6.21 6.38
CA ALA A 308 -0.82 4.97 5.88
C ALA A 308 0.04 3.73 6.20
N GLY A 309 1.36 3.81 6.01
CA GLY A 309 2.29 2.72 6.35
C GLY A 309 2.31 2.36 7.83
N ALA A 310 2.28 3.37 8.71
CA ALA A 310 2.20 3.18 10.17
C ALA A 310 0.84 2.59 10.60
N LYS A 311 -0.27 3.07 10.01
CA LYS A 311 -1.62 2.56 10.28
C LYS A 311 -1.78 1.10 9.83
N ASP A 312 -1.27 0.73 8.66
CA ASP A 312 -1.23 -0.66 8.18
C ASP A 312 -0.39 -1.56 9.09
N MET A 313 0.66 -1.05 9.73
CA MET A 313 1.45 -1.83 10.71
C MET A 313 0.66 -2.04 12.02
N TYR A 314 0.03 -0.99 12.56
CA TYR A 314 -0.84 -1.09 13.74
C TYR A 314 -1.97 -2.11 13.52
N ALA A 315 -2.70 -2.00 12.41
CA ALA A 315 -3.83 -2.86 12.10
C ALA A 315 -3.43 -4.34 12.01
N ARG A 316 -2.30 -4.65 11.35
CA ARG A 316 -1.77 -6.02 11.26
C ARG A 316 -1.37 -6.58 12.62
N ASN A 317 -0.80 -5.76 13.51
CA ASN A 317 -0.39 -6.21 14.84
C ASN A 317 -1.60 -6.46 15.76
N MET A 318 -2.63 -5.59 15.71
CA MET A 318 -3.88 -5.80 16.43
C MET A 318 -4.63 -7.05 15.94
N GLU A 319 -4.74 -7.27 14.62
CA GLU A 319 -5.41 -8.45 14.05
C GLU A 319 -4.73 -9.77 14.49
N GLN A 320 -3.41 -9.78 14.68
CA GLN A 320 -2.69 -10.95 15.22
C GLN A 320 -3.05 -11.29 16.68
N VAL A 321 -3.54 -10.33 17.46
CA VAL A 321 -3.89 -10.49 18.88
C VAL A 321 -5.39 -10.67 19.09
N CYS A 322 -6.23 -9.79 18.54
CA CYS A 322 -7.67 -9.76 18.78
C CYS A 322 -8.53 -9.95 17.51
N GLY A 323 -7.92 -10.20 16.36
CA GLY A 323 -8.58 -10.41 15.06
C GLY A 323 -9.52 -11.61 15.01
N GLY A 324 -10.25 -11.78 13.90
CA GLY A 324 -11.42 -12.66 13.80
C GLY A 324 -11.32 -14.01 14.53
N ASP A 325 -10.30 -14.82 14.17
CA ASP A 325 -10.07 -16.17 14.67
C ASP A 325 -9.47 -16.26 16.09
N LYS A 326 -9.25 -15.13 16.76
CA LYS A 326 -8.64 -15.05 18.09
C LYS A 326 -9.68 -15.07 19.22
N PRO A 327 -9.40 -15.71 20.36
CA PRO A 327 -10.31 -15.72 21.51
C PRO A 327 -10.51 -14.31 22.09
N TYR A 328 -11.50 -14.17 22.97
CA TYR A 328 -11.70 -12.97 23.78
C TYR A 328 -10.44 -12.63 24.60
N LEU A 329 -10.00 -11.39 24.52
CA LEU A 329 -8.93 -10.83 25.34
C LEU A 329 -9.52 -9.95 26.47
N ALA A 330 -8.90 -9.94 27.64
CA ALA A 330 -9.33 -9.04 28.71
C ALA A 330 -9.06 -7.56 28.31
N PRO A 331 -9.92 -6.59 28.72
CA PRO A 331 -9.77 -5.21 28.27
C PRO A 331 -8.43 -4.57 28.65
N THR A 332 -7.90 -4.88 29.83
CA THR A 332 -6.61 -4.40 30.33
C THR A 332 -5.43 -4.91 29.51
N ASP A 333 -5.49 -6.17 29.05
CA ASP A 333 -4.46 -6.71 28.15
C ASP A 333 -4.58 -6.11 26.75
N LEU A 334 -5.80 -5.90 26.26
CA LEU A 334 -6.07 -5.31 24.95
C LEU A 334 -5.61 -3.85 24.88
N GLU A 335 -5.85 -3.08 25.94
CA GLU A 335 -5.36 -1.70 26.11
C GLU A 335 -3.83 -1.65 26.17
N ARG A 336 -3.19 -2.60 26.87
CA ARG A 336 -1.73 -2.73 26.90
C ARG A 336 -1.15 -3.00 25.50
N PHE A 337 -1.68 -3.98 24.76
CA PHE A 337 -1.23 -4.26 23.39
C PHE A 337 -1.47 -3.06 22.46
N HIS A 338 -2.58 -2.33 22.63
CA HIS A 338 -2.83 -1.09 21.92
C HIS A 338 -1.74 -0.05 22.20
N VAL A 339 -1.40 0.23 23.46
CA VAL A 339 -0.33 1.19 23.82
C VAL A 339 1.00 0.77 23.21
N ASP A 340 1.40 -0.49 23.35
CA ASP A 340 2.65 -1.02 22.82
C ASP A 340 2.70 -0.90 21.28
N PHE A 341 1.63 -1.25 20.56
CA PHE A 341 1.57 -1.16 19.09
C PHE A 341 1.39 0.27 18.57
N ARG A 342 0.71 1.15 19.32
CA ARG A 342 0.56 2.58 19.04
C ARG A 342 1.93 3.25 19.09
N GLU A 343 2.71 3.01 20.14
CA GLU A 343 4.06 3.57 20.28
C GLU A 343 5.00 3.05 19.19
N HIS A 344 4.97 1.76 18.86
CA HIS A 344 5.73 1.21 17.72
C HIS A 344 5.35 1.85 16.38
N SER A 345 4.07 2.16 16.17
CA SER A 345 3.58 2.76 14.92
C SER A 345 3.95 4.24 14.80
N VAL A 346 3.89 5.00 15.89
CA VAL A 346 4.41 6.38 15.96
C VAL A 346 5.94 6.39 15.80
N ARG A 347 6.66 5.44 16.42
CA ARG A 347 8.12 5.29 16.26
C ARG A 347 8.50 4.98 14.81
N HIS A 348 7.74 4.12 14.12
CA HIS A 348 7.91 3.87 12.69
C HIS A 348 7.64 5.12 11.85
N PHE A 349 6.52 5.82 12.06
CA PHE A 349 6.22 7.09 11.38
C PHE A 349 7.35 8.12 11.55
N ARG A 350 7.88 8.29 12.76
CA ARG A 350 9.02 9.18 13.03
C ARG A 350 10.28 8.76 12.29
N SER A 351 10.56 7.45 12.18
CA SER A 351 11.77 6.91 11.52
C SER A 351 11.84 7.11 10.00
N VAL A 352 10.71 7.28 9.32
CA VAL A 352 10.66 7.62 7.89
C VAL A 352 11.18 9.05 7.67
N LYS A 353 12.08 9.27 6.71
CA LYS A 353 12.53 10.63 6.35
C LYS A 353 11.37 11.38 5.71
N LYS A 354 11.05 12.58 6.19
CA LYS A 354 9.89 13.36 5.72
C LYS A 354 10.25 14.80 5.38
N MET A 355 9.53 15.38 4.43
CA MET A 355 9.70 16.77 3.99
C MET A 355 8.79 17.72 4.79
N GLY A 356 9.04 19.03 4.70
CA GLY A 356 8.23 20.10 5.33
C GLY A 356 8.60 20.46 6.77
N GLY A 357 9.62 19.83 7.35
CA GLY A 357 10.09 20.13 8.71
C GLY A 357 9.23 19.54 9.85
N GLU A 358 9.67 19.74 11.09
CA GLU A 358 9.08 19.07 12.26
C GLU A 358 7.64 19.52 12.57
N GLU A 359 7.35 20.82 12.54
CA GLU A 359 6.00 21.35 12.80
C GLU A 359 4.95 20.80 11.82
N PHE A 360 5.34 20.61 10.56
CA PHE A 360 4.50 20.02 9.53
C PHE A 360 4.28 18.53 9.78
N CYS A 361 5.36 17.78 10.03
CA CYS A 361 5.30 16.37 10.38
C CYS A 361 4.46 16.10 11.64
N GLN A 362 4.49 17.00 12.62
CA GLN A 362 3.74 16.86 13.87
C GLN A 362 2.22 16.89 13.65
N ARG A 363 1.72 17.62 12.64
CA ARG A 363 0.28 17.60 12.28
C ARG A 363 -0.16 16.21 11.83
N TYR A 364 0.65 15.57 10.99
CA TYR A 364 0.40 14.21 10.49
C TYR A 364 0.62 13.14 11.57
N GLN A 365 1.53 13.36 12.53
CA GLN A 365 1.63 12.48 13.70
C GLN A 365 0.38 12.57 14.57
N ASN A 366 -0.13 13.78 14.85
CA ASN A 366 -1.36 13.96 15.62
C ASN A 366 -2.57 13.33 14.92
N GLN A 367 -2.64 13.43 13.59
CA GLN A 367 -3.65 12.74 12.78
C GLN A 367 -3.52 11.21 12.90
N LEU A 368 -2.32 10.66 12.69
CA LEU A 368 -2.04 9.23 12.84
C LEU A 368 -2.50 8.73 14.21
N GLU A 369 -2.08 9.39 15.28
CA GLU A 369 -2.44 9.04 16.65
C GLU A 369 -3.96 8.98 16.86
N GLY A 370 -4.70 10.01 16.43
CA GLY A 370 -6.17 10.00 16.48
C GLY A 370 -6.82 8.89 15.62
N GLU A 371 -6.26 8.57 14.46
CA GLU A 371 -6.72 7.46 13.62
C GLU A 371 -6.43 6.08 14.23
N LEU A 372 -5.31 5.93 14.96
CA LEU A 372 -5.00 4.69 15.70
C LEU A 372 -5.99 4.51 16.87
N ASP A 373 -6.32 5.57 17.59
CA ASP A 373 -7.23 5.55 18.74
C ASP A 373 -8.70 5.30 18.30
N GLN A 374 -9.09 5.84 17.13
CA GLN A 374 -10.35 5.47 16.47
C GLN A 374 -10.36 4.00 16.01
N THR A 375 -9.23 3.50 15.50
CA THR A 375 -9.10 2.10 15.07
C THR A 375 -9.15 1.14 16.26
N PHE A 376 -8.52 1.49 17.39
CA PHE A 376 -8.63 0.79 18.66
C PHE A 376 -10.08 0.68 19.12
N SER A 377 -10.83 1.78 19.07
CA SER A 377 -12.26 1.83 19.44
C SER A 377 -13.14 0.87 18.63
N ASN A 378 -12.69 0.41 17.46
CA ASN A 378 -13.37 -0.62 16.67
C ASN A 378 -12.92 -2.04 17.06
N PHE A 379 -11.63 -2.25 17.33
CA PHE A 379 -11.11 -3.51 17.86
C PHE A 379 -11.69 -3.86 19.24
N THR A 380 -11.89 -2.89 20.14
CA THR A 380 -12.54 -3.12 21.44
C THR A 380 -13.96 -3.65 21.26
N LYS A 381 -14.78 -3.02 20.40
CA LYS A 381 -16.15 -3.48 20.08
C LYS A 381 -16.16 -4.89 19.45
N HIS A 382 -15.19 -5.19 18.58
CA HIS A 382 -15.05 -6.52 17.98
C HIS A 382 -14.68 -7.58 19.03
N ASN A 383 -13.77 -7.24 19.95
CA ASN A 383 -13.37 -8.11 21.06
C ASN A 383 -14.53 -8.34 22.03
N ASP A 384 -15.24 -7.29 22.46
CA ASP A 384 -16.38 -7.42 23.40
C ASP A 384 -17.51 -8.27 22.81
N GLY A 385 -17.72 -8.24 21.49
CA GLY A 385 -18.62 -9.15 20.79
C GLY A 385 -18.28 -10.64 20.91
N LYS A 386 -17.06 -10.99 21.32
CA LYS A 386 -16.59 -12.36 21.61
C LYS A 386 -16.78 -12.77 23.07
N ASN A 387 -17.32 -11.91 23.94
CA ASN A 387 -17.45 -12.21 25.37
C ASN A 387 -18.61 -13.21 25.64
N ILE A 388 -18.29 -14.50 25.51
CA ILE A 388 -19.19 -15.63 25.75
C ILE A 388 -19.85 -15.57 27.14
N PHE A 389 -19.21 -14.96 28.13
CA PHE A 389 -19.72 -14.90 29.51
C PHE A 389 -20.98 -14.02 29.65
N TYR A 390 -21.15 -13.01 28.80
CA TYR A 390 -22.42 -12.28 28.70
C TYR A 390 -23.49 -13.13 27.98
N THR A 391 -23.13 -13.79 26.88
CA THR A 391 -24.05 -14.63 26.10
C THR A 391 -24.54 -15.85 26.89
N ALA A 392 -23.74 -16.39 27.81
CA ALA A 392 -24.08 -17.56 28.62
C ALA A 392 -24.91 -17.26 29.89
N ARG A 393 -24.99 -15.98 30.33
CA ARG A 393 -25.70 -15.61 31.58
C ARG A 393 -27.20 -15.90 31.50
N THR A 394 -27.85 -15.43 30.44
CA THR A 394 -29.31 -15.58 30.23
C THR A 394 -29.80 -17.02 30.11
N PRO A 395 -29.15 -17.93 29.35
CA PRO A 395 -29.55 -19.34 29.40
C PRO A 395 -29.29 -19.97 30.77
N ALA A 396 -28.19 -19.63 31.45
CA ALA A 396 -27.88 -20.18 32.77
C ALA A 396 -28.90 -19.77 33.86
N THR A 397 -29.36 -18.52 33.88
CA THR A 397 -30.42 -18.07 34.81
C THR A 397 -31.74 -18.80 34.55
N LEU A 398 -32.16 -18.90 33.27
CA LEU A 398 -33.40 -19.58 32.89
C LEU A 398 -33.35 -21.09 33.23
N PHE A 399 -32.21 -21.75 33.00
CA PHE A 399 -32.01 -23.14 33.45
C PHE A 399 -32.10 -23.30 34.97
N ALA A 400 -31.49 -22.39 35.74
CA ALA A 400 -31.56 -22.44 37.20
C ALA A 400 -33.00 -22.21 37.71
N VAL A 401 -33.75 -21.27 37.11
CA VAL A 401 -35.16 -21.03 37.45
C VAL A 401 -36.03 -22.26 37.12
N MET A 402 -35.84 -22.89 35.96
CA MET A 402 -36.54 -24.15 35.61
C MET A 402 -36.23 -25.27 36.61
N PHE A 403 -34.96 -25.43 37.01
CA PHE A 403 -34.56 -26.46 37.96
C PHE A 403 -35.18 -26.25 39.36
N VAL A 404 -35.13 -25.02 39.89
CA VAL A 404 -35.72 -24.70 41.21
C VAL A 404 -37.24 -24.85 41.19
N THR A 405 -37.91 -24.36 40.14
CA THR A 405 -39.38 -24.49 40.01
C THR A 405 -39.82 -25.94 39.83
N TYR A 406 -39.06 -26.76 39.12
CA TYR A 406 -39.29 -28.21 39.05
C TYR A 406 -39.19 -28.91 40.41
N LEU A 407 -38.16 -28.61 41.21
CA LEU A 407 -38.02 -29.17 42.56
C LEU A 407 -39.17 -28.75 43.50
N VAL A 408 -39.54 -27.46 43.48
CA VAL A 408 -40.69 -26.96 44.27
C VAL A 408 -41.99 -27.62 43.84
N SER A 409 -42.20 -27.79 42.52
CA SER A 409 -43.36 -28.49 41.96
C SER A 409 -43.45 -29.95 42.48
N GLY A 410 -42.34 -30.69 42.43
CA GLY A 410 -42.28 -32.07 42.93
C GLY A 410 -42.59 -32.19 44.42
N VAL A 411 -41.96 -31.36 45.26
CA VAL A 411 -42.18 -31.38 46.73
C VAL A 411 -43.60 -30.96 47.09
N THR A 412 -44.12 -29.89 46.50
CA THR A 412 -45.47 -29.39 46.82
C THR A 412 -46.57 -30.31 46.29
N GLY A 413 -46.35 -30.94 45.12
CA GLY A 413 -47.22 -31.99 44.60
C GLY A 413 -47.28 -33.22 45.50
N PHE A 414 -46.13 -33.67 46.04
CA PHE A 414 -46.06 -34.79 46.98
C PHE A 414 -46.78 -34.50 48.31
N ILE A 415 -46.75 -33.25 48.79
CA ILE A 415 -47.47 -32.79 50.00
C ILE A 415 -48.99 -32.62 49.73
N GLY A 416 -49.42 -32.64 48.46
CA GLY A 416 -50.83 -32.45 48.06
C GLY A 416 -51.25 -30.98 47.86
N LEU A 417 -50.30 -30.03 47.88
CA LEU A 417 -50.54 -28.60 47.64
C LEU A 417 -50.63 -28.32 46.12
N SER A 418 -51.66 -28.89 45.49
CA SER A 418 -51.86 -28.89 44.03
C SER A 418 -51.86 -27.51 43.38
N THR A 419 -52.36 -26.48 44.07
CA THR A 419 -52.34 -25.07 43.60
C THR A 419 -50.93 -24.49 43.55
N LEU A 420 -50.07 -24.81 44.52
CA LEU A 420 -48.67 -24.35 44.53
C LEU A 420 -47.85 -25.09 43.47
N ALA A 421 -48.07 -26.40 43.31
CA ALA A 421 -47.44 -27.18 42.25
C ALA A 421 -47.86 -26.67 40.85
N ALA A 422 -49.13 -26.32 40.64
CA ALA A 422 -49.60 -25.73 39.39
C ALA A 422 -48.92 -24.38 39.07
N LEU A 423 -48.75 -23.51 40.07
CA LEU A 423 -48.02 -22.24 39.92
C LEU A 423 -46.53 -22.45 39.61
N ALA A 424 -45.89 -23.42 40.26
CA ALA A 424 -44.49 -23.76 39.99
C ALA A 424 -44.30 -24.31 38.56
N ASN A 425 -45.20 -25.18 38.09
CA ASN A 425 -45.19 -25.68 36.71
C ASN A 425 -45.47 -24.57 35.67
N LEU A 426 -46.34 -23.61 35.99
CA LEU A 426 -46.58 -22.44 35.13
C LEU A 426 -45.31 -21.57 35.01
N ALA A 427 -44.62 -21.29 36.12
CA ALA A 427 -43.37 -20.54 36.11
C ALA A 427 -42.26 -21.26 35.32
N MET A 428 -42.14 -22.59 35.47
CA MET A 428 -41.24 -23.43 34.67
C MET A 428 -41.57 -23.34 33.17
N GLY A 429 -42.86 -23.41 32.81
CA GLY A 429 -43.32 -23.29 31.43
C GLY A 429 -43.02 -21.91 30.81
N VAL A 430 -43.19 -20.83 31.56
CA VAL A 430 -42.80 -19.47 31.14
C VAL A 430 -41.28 -19.39 30.93
N ALA A 431 -40.46 -19.88 31.86
CA ALA A 431 -39.00 -19.87 31.72
C ALA A 431 -38.52 -20.67 30.51
N LEU A 432 -39.14 -21.81 30.20
CA LEU A 432 -38.85 -22.61 29.00
C LEU A 432 -39.24 -21.86 27.71
N LEU A 433 -40.41 -21.22 27.67
CA LEU A 433 -40.83 -20.40 26.54
C LEU A 433 -39.91 -19.19 26.32
N SER A 434 -39.47 -18.52 27.40
CA SER A 434 -38.46 -17.47 27.34
C SER A 434 -37.11 -17.97 26.81
N LEU A 435 -36.67 -19.17 27.21
CA LEU A 435 -35.42 -19.76 26.70
C LEU A 435 -35.52 -20.09 25.19
N CYS A 436 -36.64 -20.66 24.74
CA CYS A 436 -36.89 -20.91 23.32
C CYS A 436 -36.99 -19.62 22.50
N ALA A 437 -37.66 -18.59 23.01
CA ALA A 437 -37.76 -17.28 22.37
C ALA A 437 -36.38 -16.59 22.29
N TRP A 438 -35.58 -16.65 23.36
CA TRP A 438 -34.22 -16.13 23.39
C TRP A 438 -33.33 -16.85 22.37
N ALA A 439 -33.36 -18.18 22.32
CA ALA A 439 -32.61 -18.97 21.36
C ALA A 439 -33.02 -18.65 19.90
N TYR A 440 -34.33 -18.47 19.65
CA TYR A 440 -34.82 -18.04 18.34
C TYR A 440 -34.28 -16.65 17.97
N VAL A 441 -34.43 -15.64 18.85
CA VAL A 441 -33.97 -14.25 18.60
C VAL A 441 -32.45 -14.19 18.38
N LYS A 442 -31.65 -14.98 19.11
CA LYS A 442 -30.18 -15.03 18.90
C LYS A 442 -29.80 -15.76 17.60
N TYR A 443 -30.64 -16.67 17.08
CA TYR A 443 -30.38 -17.42 15.85
C TYR A 443 -30.91 -16.72 14.57
N SER A 444 -32.13 -16.16 14.61
CA SER A 444 -32.73 -15.46 13.46
C SER A 444 -32.34 -13.98 13.37
N GLY A 445 -32.02 -13.34 14.50
CA GLY A 445 -31.75 -11.91 14.59
C GLY A 445 -33.00 -11.01 14.57
N GLU A 446 -34.19 -11.57 14.34
CA GLU A 446 -35.48 -10.87 14.39
C GLU A 446 -35.93 -10.60 15.85
N PHE A 447 -36.90 -9.70 16.03
CA PHE A 447 -37.52 -9.38 17.33
C PHE A 447 -36.50 -9.09 18.47
N ARG A 448 -35.42 -8.39 18.13
CA ARG A 448 -34.30 -8.04 19.02
C ARG A 448 -34.73 -7.44 20.37
N GLU A 449 -35.79 -6.65 20.37
CA GLU A 449 -36.40 -6.04 21.57
C GLU A 449 -36.89 -7.08 22.60
N VAL A 450 -37.46 -8.18 22.13
CA VAL A 450 -37.90 -9.32 22.98
C VAL A 450 -36.68 -10.00 23.60
N GLY A 451 -35.60 -10.16 22.82
CA GLY A 451 -34.32 -10.66 23.32
C GLY A 451 -33.75 -9.78 24.43
N THR A 452 -33.74 -8.46 24.26
CA THR A 452 -33.26 -7.52 25.29
C THR A 452 -34.15 -7.49 26.54
N LEU A 453 -35.47 -7.70 26.40
CA LEU A 453 -36.36 -7.81 27.55
C LEU A 453 -36.09 -9.10 28.36
N ILE A 454 -35.84 -10.22 27.67
CA ILE A 454 -35.48 -11.49 28.34
C ILE A 454 -34.10 -11.38 29.00
N ASP A 455 -33.11 -10.78 28.34
CA ASP A 455 -31.77 -10.53 28.91
C ASP A 455 -31.87 -9.65 30.19
N LEU A 456 -32.72 -8.61 30.21
CA LEU A 456 -32.95 -7.74 31.39
C LEU A 456 -33.67 -8.46 32.55
N VAL A 457 -34.70 -9.27 32.26
CA VAL A 457 -35.39 -10.07 33.29
C VAL A 457 -34.45 -11.15 33.85
N ALA A 458 -33.61 -11.75 33.02
CA ALA A 458 -32.57 -12.68 33.46
C ALA A 458 -31.52 -12.01 34.34
N GLU A 459 -31.07 -10.80 34.02
CA GLU A 459 -30.09 -10.05 34.83
C GLU A 459 -30.64 -9.64 36.20
N THR A 460 -31.87 -9.13 36.24
CA THR A 460 -32.54 -8.80 37.52
C THR A 460 -32.75 -10.03 38.41
N LEU A 461 -33.14 -11.18 37.83
CA LEU A 461 -33.22 -12.45 38.57
C LEU A 461 -31.83 -12.97 39.01
N TRP A 462 -30.78 -12.75 38.23
CA TRP A 462 -29.41 -13.12 38.62
C TRP A 462 -28.95 -12.35 39.86
N GLU A 463 -29.01 -11.02 39.80
CA GLU A 463 -28.47 -10.15 40.84
C GLU A 463 -29.35 -10.08 42.10
N GLN A 464 -30.68 -10.18 41.99
CA GLN A 464 -31.57 -10.09 43.16
C GLN A 464 -31.86 -11.42 43.84
N VAL A 465 -31.76 -12.55 43.13
CA VAL A 465 -32.20 -13.87 43.65
C VAL A 465 -31.05 -14.88 43.64
N LEU A 466 -30.51 -15.22 42.46
CA LEU A 466 -29.54 -16.32 42.34
C LEU A 466 -28.22 -16.02 43.04
N LYS A 467 -27.68 -14.81 42.87
CA LYS A 467 -26.40 -14.39 43.46
C LYS A 467 -26.44 -14.32 44.99
N PRO A 468 -27.38 -13.59 45.65
CA PRO A 468 -27.50 -13.60 47.10
C PRO A 468 -27.78 -14.99 47.70
N LEU A 469 -28.57 -15.84 47.02
CA LEU A 469 -28.76 -17.22 47.44
C LEU A 469 -27.46 -18.02 47.35
N SER A 470 -26.69 -17.89 46.26
CA SER A 470 -25.42 -18.59 46.10
C SER A 470 -24.39 -18.17 47.14
N GLU A 471 -24.32 -16.88 47.47
CA GLU A 471 -23.42 -16.32 48.48
C GLU A 471 -23.82 -16.82 49.88
N HIS A 472 -25.10 -16.73 50.26
CA HIS A 472 -25.61 -17.20 51.57
C HIS A 472 -25.45 -18.71 51.76
N TYR A 473 -25.77 -19.53 50.74
CA TYR A 473 -25.57 -20.99 50.80
C TYR A 473 -24.08 -21.34 50.86
N MET A 474 -23.21 -20.62 50.15
CA MET A 474 -21.77 -20.88 50.18
C MET A 474 -21.14 -20.46 51.52
N GLU A 475 -21.55 -19.32 52.10
CA GLU A 475 -21.15 -18.95 53.47
C GLU A 475 -21.60 -20.00 54.49
N ASP A 476 -22.85 -20.43 54.47
CA ASP A 476 -23.35 -21.45 55.42
C ASP A 476 -22.71 -22.82 55.19
N THR A 477 -22.46 -23.24 53.96
CA THR A 477 -21.76 -24.51 53.66
C THR A 477 -20.30 -24.44 54.12
N VAL A 478 -19.59 -23.33 53.91
CA VAL A 478 -18.23 -23.14 54.44
C VAL A 478 -18.25 -23.13 55.97
N ARG A 479 -19.18 -22.39 56.59
CA ARG A 479 -19.33 -22.28 58.04
C ARG A 479 -19.67 -23.62 58.69
N GLN A 480 -20.56 -24.41 58.11
CA GLN A 480 -20.84 -25.79 58.55
C GLN A 480 -19.65 -26.71 58.33
N THR A 481 -18.90 -26.59 57.24
CA THR A 481 -17.70 -27.40 56.98
C THR A 481 -16.60 -27.10 58.00
N VAL A 482 -16.41 -25.82 58.36
CA VAL A 482 -15.49 -25.39 59.44
C VAL A 482 -15.96 -25.87 60.82
N VAL A 483 -17.25 -25.77 61.14
CA VAL A 483 -17.81 -26.28 62.41
C VAL A 483 -17.66 -27.80 62.50
N ASN A 484 -17.90 -28.54 61.41
CA ASN A 484 -17.79 -29.99 61.38
C ASN A 484 -16.34 -30.48 61.45
N SER A 485 -15.38 -29.81 60.81
CA SER A 485 -13.96 -30.15 60.92
C SER A 485 -13.41 -29.87 62.32
N ILE A 486 -13.77 -28.73 62.94
CA ILE A 486 -13.46 -28.44 64.35
C ILE A 486 -14.04 -29.52 65.27
N LYS A 487 -15.31 -29.91 65.04
CA LYS A 487 -15.99 -30.94 65.84
C LYS A 487 -15.35 -32.32 65.68
N ALA A 488 -14.84 -32.65 64.49
CA ALA A 488 -14.06 -33.87 64.25
C ALA A 488 -12.75 -33.89 65.05
N SER A 489 -11.98 -32.79 65.04
CA SER A 489 -10.73 -32.65 65.81
C SER A 489 -10.95 -32.85 67.32
N PHE A 490 -12.07 -32.36 67.87
CA PHE A 490 -12.43 -32.61 69.27
C PHE A 490 -12.79 -34.08 69.55
N THR A 491 -13.41 -34.79 68.60
CA THR A 491 -13.72 -36.22 68.79
C THR A 491 -12.51 -37.15 68.66
N GLU A 492 -11.52 -36.83 67.80
CA GLU A 492 -10.23 -37.55 67.81
C GLU A 492 -9.48 -37.36 69.13
N SER A 493 -9.50 -36.14 69.68
CA SER A 493 -8.89 -35.82 70.97
C SER A 493 -9.48 -36.66 72.13
N GLY A 494 -10.79 -36.93 72.09
CA GLY A 494 -11.44 -37.82 73.06
C GLY A 494 -11.06 -39.30 72.90
N SER A 495 -10.89 -39.76 71.65
CA SER A 495 -10.56 -41.16 71.30
C SER A 495 -9.19 -41.62 71.81
N GLN A 496 -8.18 -40.73 71.79
CA GLN A 496 -6.85 -41.05 72.33
C GLN A 496 -6.87 -41.22 73.86
N HIS A 497 -7.69 -40.45 74.57
CA HIS A 497 -7.73 -40.48 76.04
C HIS A 497 -8.33 -41.76 76.63
N THR A 498 -9.23 -42.45 75.91
CA THR A 498 -9.83 -43.73 76.37
C THR A 498 -8.93 -44.94 76.13
N LYS A 499 -8.05 -44.93 75.12
CA LYS A 499 -7.13 -46.05 74.84
C LYS A 499 -5.95 -46.15 75.81
N LEU A 500 -5.65 -45.08 76.55
CA LEU A 500 -4.49 -44.96 77.44
C LEU A 500 -4.74 -45.44 78.89
N LYS A 501 -5.75 -46.29 79.11
CA LYS A 501 -6.13 -46.84 80.44
C LYS A 501 -6.30 -48.36 80.53
N THR A 502 -5.99 -49.10 79.46
CA THR A 502 -6.00 -50.57 79.46
C THR A 502 -4.83 -51.14 78.65
N HIS A 503 -3.61 -50.94 79.15
CA HIS A 503 -2.61 -52.01 79.25
C HIS A 503 -1.51 -51.66 80.25
#